data_AF-A0A970M1C6-F1
#
_entry.id   AF-A0A970M1C6-F1
#
_cell.length_a   1.000
_cell.length_b   1.000
_cell.length_c   1.000
_cell.angle_alpha   90.00
_cell.angle_beta   90.00
_cell.angle_gamma   90.00
#
_symmetry.space_group_name_H-M   'P 1'
#
loop_
_entity.id
_entity.type
_entity.pdbx_description
1 polymer ?
#
loop_
_entity_poly.entity_id
_entity_poly.type
_entity_poly.pdbx_seq_one_letter_code
_entity_poly.pdbx_strand_id
1 'polypeptide(L)'
;MSVIDVGGTVRDGEELDIQAVTAWLKQQNVEVVEPVEVTQYSGGASNWTYRLKYSNTDLILRRPPKVTKAKSAHDMAREYHVQKNLAPVYPVLPEMVALCQDESVIGCDFYVMQRIEGII
;
A
#
# COMPACT_ATOMS: atom_id res chain seq x y z
N MET A 1 24.08 -12.59 -2.83
CA MET A 1 23.48 -11.25 -2.64
C MET A 1 22.03 -11.38 -3.06
N SER A 2 21.09 -11.11 -2.14
CA SER A 2 19.67 -11.12 -2.51
C SER A 2 19.43 -9.92 -3.42
N VAL A 3 18.85 -10.16 -4.60
CA VAL A 3 18.56 -9.11 -5.60
C VAL A 3 17.24 -8.39 -5.28
N ILE A 4 16.55 -8.78 -4.20
CA ILE A 4 15.20 -8.29 -3.85
C ILE A 4 15.23 -6.80 -3.50
N ASP A 5 14.31 -6.04 -4.09
CA ASP A 5 14.13 -4.63 -3.74
C ASP A 5 13.55 -4.47 -2.34
N VAL A 6 14.17 -3.55 -1.61
CA VAL A 6 13.81 -3.21 -0.23
C VAL A 6 13.43 -1.74 -0.15
N GLY A 7 12.37 -1.45 0.61
CA GLY A 7 12.05 -0.09 0.98
C GLY A 7 13.13 0.49 1.89
N GLY A 8 13.37 1.80 1.77
CA GLY A 8 14.22 2.56 2.67
C GLY A 8 13.41 3.32 3.73
N THR A 9 14.05 4.31 4.33
CA THR A 9 13.39 5.27 5.22
C THR A 9 12.24 5.97 4.51
N VAL A 10 11.13 6.16 5.22
CA VAL A 10 10.01 6.96 4.73
C VAL A 10 10.46 8.40 4.52
N ARG A 11 10.10 9.00 3.38
CA ARG A 11 10.39 10.40 3.06
C ARG A 11 9.78 11.33 4.12
N ASP A 12 10.54 12.34 4.51
CA ASP A 12 10.10 13.37 5.46
C ASP A 12 8.79 14.02 5.01
N GLY A 13 7.81 14.08 5.92
CA GLY A 13 6.49 14.64 5.67
C GLY A 13 5.55 13.70 4.93
N GLU A 14 5.97 12.50 4.54
CA GLU A 14 5.15 11.47 3.91
C GLU A 14 4.95 10.23 4.80
N GLU A 15 5.12 10.40 6.11
CA GLU A 15 4.83 9.39 7.14
C GLU A 15 3.35 9.02 7.15
N LEU A 16 3.08 7.77 7.50
CA LEU A 16 1.73 7.24 7.68
C LEU A 16 1.34 7.33 9.16
N ASP A 17 0.07 7.66 9.43
CA ASP A 17 -0.53 7.35 10.71
C ASP A 17 -0.73 5.82 10.81
N ILE A 18 0.28 5.15 11.35
CA ILE A 18 0.31 3.68 11.36
C ILE A 18 -0.73 3.07 12.29
N GLN A 19 -1.18 3.82 13.32
CA GLN A 19 -2.24 3.36 14.21
C GLN A 19 -3.57 3.37 13.47
N ALA A 20 -3.88 4.44 12.72
CA ALA A 20 -5.07 4.51 11.89
C ALA A 20 -5.08 3.42 10.81
N VAL A 21 -3.97 3.20 10.11
CA VAL A 21 -3.85 2.14 9.09
C VAL A 21 -4.04 0.74 9.71
N THR A 22 -3.42 0.47 10.85
CA THR A 22 -3.53 -0.84 11.53
C THR A 22 -4.95 -1.08 12.04
N ALA A 23 -5.61 -0.05 12.60
CA ALA A 23 -7.00 -0.14 13.02
C ALA A 23 -7.94 -0.40 11.83
N TRP A 24 -7.73 0.30 10.71
CA TRP A 24 -8.48 0.10 9.49
C TRP A 24 -8.28 -1.32 8.92
N LEU A 25 -7.06 -1.85 8.89
CA LEU A 25 -6.78 -3.23 8.44
C LEU A 25 -7.57 -4.25 9.28
N LYS A 26 -7.60 -4.09 10.61
CA LYS A 26 -8.40 -4.95 11.51
C LYS A 26 -9.90 -4.87 11.19
N GLN A 27 -10.43 -3.68 10.85
CA GLN A 27 -11.83 -3.51 10.42
C GLN A 27 -12.14 -4.22 9.09
N GLN A 28 -11.14 -4.38 8.21
CA GLN A 28 -11.26 -5.15 6.97
C GLN A 28 -11.12 -6.66 7.20
N ASN A 29 -11.10 -7.13 8.45
CA ASN A 29 -10.87 -8.53 8.85
C ASN A 29 -9.47 -9.05 8.48
N VAL A 30 -8.48 -8.16 8.36
CA VAL A 30 -7.08 -8.55 8.19
C VAL A 30 -6.47 -8.77 9.56
N GLU A 31 -6.01 -9.99 9.82
CA GLU A 31 -5.27 -10.30 11.04
C GLU A 31 -3.85 -9.73 10.93
N VAL A 32 -3.53 -8.76 11.77
CA VAL A 32 -2.21 -8.10 11.82
C VAL A 32 -1.64 -8.12 13.23
N VAL A 33 -0.41 -8.61 13.36
CA VAL A 33 0.30 -8.75 14.64
C VAL A 33 1.44 -7.75 14.70
N GLU A 34 1.28 -6.77 15.60
CA GLU A 34 2.27 -5.74 15.89
C GLU A 34 3.53 -6.34 16.57
N PRO A 35 4.72 -5.71 16.47
CA PRO A 35 4.99 -4.41 15.84
C PRO A 35 4.96 -4.47 14.32
N VAL A 36 4.81 -3.31 13.70
CA VAL A 36 4.88 -3.13 12.25
C VAL A 36 6.14 -2.36 11.87
N GLU A 37 6.88 -2.89 10.92
CA GLU A 37 8.00 -2.22 10.27
C GLU A 37 7.47 -1.53 9.00
N VAL A 38 7.63 -0.21 8.93
CA VAL A 38 7.21 0.60 7.77
C VAL A 38 8.42 1.07 7.00
N THR A 39 8.49 0.70 5.73
CA THR A 39 9.51 1.20 4.80
C THR A 39 8.85 1.73 3.54
N GLN A 40 9.55 2.60 2.81
CA GLN A 40 9.03 3.21 1.58
C GLN A 40 9.93 2.90 0.39
N TYR A 41 9.32 2.52 -0.73
CA TYR A 41 10.05 2.32 -1.98
C TYR A 41 10.40 3.68 -2.61
N SER A 42 11.62 3.77 -3.14
CA SER A 42 12.17 4.98 -3.76
C SER A 42 11.67 5.19 -5.20
N GLY A 43 11.32 4.12 -5.90
CA GLY A 43 10.82 4.15 -7.28
C GLY A 43 9.36 4.63 -7.40
N GLY A 44 9.09 5.40 -8.46
CA GLY A 44 7.75 5.91 -8.80
C GLY A 44 7.44 7.27 -8.15
N ALA A 45 7.25 8.30 -8.97
CA ALA A 45 6.86 9.64 -8.50
C ALA A 45 5.34 9.89 -8.58
N SER A 46 4.58 8.97 -9.18
CA SER A 46 3.13 9.15 -9.35
C SER A 46 2.35 8.75 -8.10
N ASN A 47 2.69 7.63 -7.45
CA ASN A 47 2.06 7.19 -6.20
C ASN A 47 3.15 6.66 -5.25
N TRP A 48 2.96 6.87 -3.96
CA TRP A 48 3.84 6.33 -2.93
C TRP A 48 3.48 4.88 -2.64
N THR A 49 4.52 4.04 -2.57
CA THR A 49 4.43 2.63 -2.23
C THR A 49 5.18 2.38 -0.93
N TYR A 50 4.47 1.86 0.07
CA TYR A 50 5.00 1.53 1.38
C TYR A 50 4.91 0.02 1.58
N ARG A 51 5.89 -0.55 2.27
CA ARG A 51 5.79 -1.89 2.83
C ARG A 51 5.37 -1.77 4.28
N LEU A 52 4.34 -2.53 4.65
CA LEU A 52 3.87 -2.71 6.02
C LEU A 52 4.15 -4.15 6.41
N LYS A 53 5.25 -4.37 7.12
CA LYS A 53 5.67 -5.71 7.54
C LYS A 53 5.28 -5.92 8.99
N TYR A 54 4.22 -6.70 9.18
CA TYR A 54 3.80 -7.20 10.48
C TYR A 54 4.50 -8.53 10.79
N SER A 55 4.35 -9.05 12.00
CA SER A 55 4.98 -10.32 12.39
C SER A 55 4.40 -11.53 11.63
N ASN A 56 3.14 -11.45 11.20
CA ASN A 56 2.38 -12.54 10.57
C ASN A 56 2.03 -12.29 9.10
N THR A 57 2.26 -11.08 8.57
CA THR A 57 1.89 -10.73 7.19
C THR A 57 2.77 -9.60 6.65
N ASP A 58 2.93 -9.55 5.33
CA ASP A 58 3.78 -8.59 4.63
C ASP A 58 2.99 -7.94 3.49
N LEU A 59 2.68 -6.66 3.68
CA LEU A 59 1.69 -5.95 2.88
C LEU A 59 2.32 -4.76 2.15
N ILE A 60 1.72 -4.38 1.04
CA ILE A 60 2.02 -3.16 0.32
C ILE A 60 0.85 -2.20 0.42
N LEU A 61 1.11 -0.98 0.87
CA LEU A 61 0.16 0.14 0.83
C LEU A 61 0.54 1.09 -0.29
N ARG A 62 -0.43 1.48 -1.11
CA ARG A 62 -0.26 2.49 -2.15
C ARG A 62 -1.22 3.64 -1.97
N ARG A 63 -0.70 4.87 -2.05
CA ARG A 63 -1.46 6.12 -1.92
C ARG A 63 -0.87 7.25 -2.78
N PRO A 64 -1.63 8.31 -3.09
CA PRO A 64 -1.07 9.52 -3.70
C PRO A 64 -0.09 10.26 -2.76
N PRO A 65 0.80 11.09 -3.32
CA PRO A 65 1.52 12.11 -2.56
C PRO A 65 0.59 13.15 -1.95
N LYS A 66 0.94 13.69 -0.77
CA LYS A 66 0.12 14.70 -0.07
C LYS A 66 -0.12 15.96 -0.92
N VAL A 67 0.84 16.32 -1.78
CA VAL A 67 0.77 17.51 -2.64
C VAL A 67 0.51 17.09 -4.08
N THR A 68 -0.75 16.80 -4.44
CA THR A 68 -1.13 16.54 -5.84
C THR A 68 -2.38 17.34 -6.23
N LYS A 69 -2.29 18.06 -7.36
CA LYS A 69 -3.32 19.01 -7.84
C LYS A 69 -4.29 18.43 -8.88
N ALA A 70 -4.07 17.21 -9.38
CA ALA A 70 -4.88 16.61 -10.45
C ALA A 70 -5.55 15.32 -10.00
N LYS A 71 -6.84 15.41 -9.61
CA LYS A 71 -7.64 14.28 -9.08
C LYS A 71 -7.69 13.04 -9.99
N SER A 72 -7.60 13.20 -11.32
CA SER A 72 -7.71 12.07 -12.27
C SER A 72 -6.43 11.25 -12.45
N ALA A 73 -5.27 11.79 -12.05
CA ALA A 73 -3.98 11.11 -12.21
C ALA A 73 -3.70 10.08 -11.09
N HIS A 74 -4.45 10.14 -9.99
CA HIS A 74 -4.24 9.33 -8.79
C HIS A 74 -5.50 8.58 -8.34
N ASP A 75 -6.24 8.02 -9.30
CA ASP A 75 -7.43 7.22 -9.01
C ASP A 75 -7.01 5.83 -8.48
N MET A 76 -6.84 5.76 -7.15
CA MET A 76 -6.45 4.54 -6.44
C MET A 76 -7.52 3.46 -6.52
N ALA A 77 -8.80 3.85 -6.58
CA ALA A 77 -9.91 2.93 -6.75
C ALA A 77 -9.84 2.22 -8.10
N ARG A 78 -9.55 2.96 -9.18
CA ARG A 78 -9.35 2.38 -10.51
C ARG A 78 -8.19 1.39 -10.53
N GLU A 79 -7.03 1.74 -9.96
CA GLU A 79 -5.89 0.81 -9.84
C GLU A 79 -6.28 -0.48 -9.11
N TYR A 80 -6.98 -0.35 -7.98
CA TYR A 80 -7.43 -1.49 -7.18
C TYR A 80 -8.40 -2.39 -7.96
N HIS A 81 -9.44 -1.81 -8.55
CA HIS A 81 -10.47 -2.57 -9.27
C HIS A 81 -9.93 -3.25 -10.51
N VAL A 82 -9.04 -2.61 -11.27
CA VAL A 82 -8.40 -3.22 -12.44
C VAL A 82 -7.60 -4.45 -12.02
N GLN A 83 -6.74 -4.34 -11.00
CA GLN A 83 -5.94 -5.48 -10.54
C GLN A 83 -6.81 -6.60 -9.96
N LYS A 84 -7.79 -6.26 -9.11
CA LYS A 84 -8.69 -7.24 -8.49
C LYS A 84 -9.50 -8.03 -9.52
N ASN A 85 -10.02 -7.36 -10.54
CA ASN A 85 -10.83 -8.00 -11.59
C ASN A 85 -9.98 -8.77 -12.60
N LEU A 86 -8.70 -8.43 -12.75
CA LEU A 86 -7.78 -9.12 -13.64
C LEU A 86 -7.18 -10.40 -13.00
N ALA A 87 -7.11 -10.45 -11.66
CA ALA A 87 -6.53 -11.56 -10.91
C ALA A 87 -7.02 -12.98 -11.33
N PRO A 88 -8.31 -13.23 -11.63
CA PRO A 88 -8.77 -14.55 -12.04
C PRO A 88 -8.16 -15.07 -13.36
N VAL A 89 -7.66 -14.18 -14.21
CA VAL A 89 -7.10 -14.52 -15.54
C VAL A 89 -5.62 -14.15 -15.68
N TYR A 90 -5.03 -13.52 -14.66
CA TYR A 90 -3.62 -13.14 -14.64
C TYR A 90 -3.01 -13.44 -13.25
N PRO A 91 -2.59 -14.69 -12.99
CA PRO A 91 -2.27 -15.19 -11.65
C PRO A 91 -0.93 -14.67 -11.08
N VAL A 92 -0.24 -13.79 -11.81
CA VAL A 92 1.00 -13.14 -11.34
C VAL A 92 0.74 -11.81 -10.62
N LEU A 93 -0.52 -11.41 -10.48
CA LEU A 93 -0.91 -10.23 -9.73
C LEU A 93 -0.88 -10.49 -8.22
N PRO A 94 -0.57 -9.46 -7.41
CA PRO A 94 -0.73 -9.55 -5.97
C PRO A 94 -2.20 -9.72 -5.61
N GLU A 95 -2.43 -10.41 -4.50
CA GLU A 95 -3.76 -10.47 -3.90
C GLU A 95 -4.14 -9.08 -3.37
N MET A 96 -5.25 -8.54 -3.89
CA MET A 96 -5.78 -7.25 -3.48
C MET A 96 -6.55 -7.38 -2.17
N VAL A 97 -5.97 -6.87 -1.08
CA VAL A 97 -6.52 -7.01 0.28
C VAL A 97 -7.74 -6.11 0.46
N ALA A 98 -7.58 -4.79 0.35
CA ALA A 98 -8.68 -3.85 0.57
C ALA A 98 -8.40 -2.47 -0.04
N LEU A 99 -9.47 -1.72 -0.33
CA LEU A 99 -9.47 -0.33 -0.79
C LEU A 99 -10.13 0.54 0.28
N CYS A 100 -9.49 1.66 0.63
CA CYS A 100 -10.05 2.70 1.48
C CYS A 100 -10.31 3.94 0.66
N GLN A 101 -11.53 4.46 0.73
CA GLN A 101 -11.92 5.77 0.16
C GLN A 101 -12.45 6.72 1.23
N ASP A 102 -12.27 6.35 2.51
CA ASP A 102 -12.56 7.21 3.64
C ASP A 102 -11.31 8.05 3.93
N GLU A 103 -11.33 9.30 3.49
CA GLU A 103 -10.24 10.26 3.72
C GLU A 103 -9.99 10.53 5.20
N SER A 104 -10.90 10.17 6.12
CA SER A 104 -10.67 10.34 7.55
C SER A 104 -9.60 9.39 8.11
N VAL A 105 -9.25 8.31 7.39
CA VAL A 105 -8.25 7.32 7.85
C VAL A 105 -6.82 7.85 7.74
N ILE A 106 -6.40 8.33 6.56
CA ILE A 106 -5.06 8.92 6.34
C ILE A 106 -5.05 10.11 5.37
N GLY A 107 -6.19 10.77 5.16
CA GLY A 107 -6.29 11.98 4.34
C GLY A 107 -6.33 11.76 2.83
N CYS A 108 -6.45 10.52 2.36
CA CYS A 108 -6.56 10.18 0.93
C CYS A 108 -7.08 8.76 0.71
N ASP A 109 -7.51 8.47 -0.53
CA ASP A 109 -7.75 7.10 -1.00
C ASP A 109 -6.44 6.31 -1.01
N PHE A 110 -6.50 5.06 -0.58
CA PHE A 110 -5.37 4.13 -0.63
C PHE A 110 -5.84 2.70 -0.77
N TYR A 111 -4.98 1.80 -1.22
CA TYR A 111 -5.26 0.38 -1.17
C TYR A 111 -4.10 -0.40 -0.58
N VAL A 112 -4.42 -1.61 -0.13
CA VAL A 112 -3.48 -2.59 0.39
C VAL A 112 -3.56 -3.88 -0.43
N MET A 113 -2.41 -4.49 -0.66
CA MET A 113 -2.25 -5.77 -1.36
C MET A 113 -1.16 -6.61 -0.70
N GLN A 114 -1.14 -7.91 -0.97
CA GLN A 114 -0.03 -8.79 -0.53
C GLN A 114 1.28 -8.38 -1.21
N ARG A 115 2.38 -8.41 -0.47
CA ARG A 115 3.71 -8.18 -1.06
C ARG A 115 4.10 -9.39 -1.89
N ILE A 116 4.49 -9.13 -3.14
CA ILE A 116 5.26 -10.08 -3.96
C ILE A 116 6.72 -9.69 -3.82
N GLU A 117 7.57 -10.64 -3.43
CA GLU A 117 9.02 -10.42 -3.40
C GLU A 117 9.60 -10.46 -4.81
N GLY A 118 10.36 -9.43 -5.18
CA GLY A 118 10.92 -9.33 -6.50
C GLY A 118 11.82 -8.11 -6.65
N ILE A 119 12.07 -7.75 -7.90
CA ILE A 119 12.87 -6.59 -8.32
C ILE A 119 11.98 -5.64 -9.11
N ILE A 120 12.23 -4.33 -9.00
CA ILE A 120 11.49 -3.24 -9.65
C ILE A 120 12.34 -2.60 -10.73
#